data_AF-A0A6I6CBG4-F1
#
_entry.id   AF-A0A6I6CBG4-F1
#
_cell.length_a   1.000
_cell.length_b   1.000
_cell.length_c   1.000
_cell.angle_alpha   90.00
_cell.angle_beta   90.00
_cell.angle_gamma   90.00
#
_symmetry.space_group_name_H-M   'P 1'
#
loop_
_entity.id
_entity.type
_entity.pdbx_description
1 polymer ?
#
loop_
_entity_poly.entity_id
_entity_poly.type
_entity_poly.pdbx_seq_one_letter_code
_entity_poly.pdbx_strand_id
1 'polypeptide(L)'
;MDKVLEIIFRILYYIFIVMIIQSIFRTGRRSNNRERDDQRSNFSNDQHQQSSSDDYYSNEQQFNQEEKSLIQAYKIMGVSTSATDADIKKKYRELAKKYHPDVNGSKEAQKKMSEINNAYDLITEKRKIKH
;
A
#
# COMPACT_ATOMS: atom_id res chain seq x y z
N MET A 1 -42.28 -12.08 -5.67
CA MET A 1 -40.92 -12.58 -5.94
C MET A 1 -39.85 -11.68 -5.33
N ASP A 2 -40.14 -10.40 -5.05
CA ASP A 2 -39.12 -9.41 -4.63
C ASP A 2 -38.67 -9.52 -3.18
N LYS A 3 -39.55 -9.94 -2.26
CA LYS A 3 -39.20 -10.10 -0.83
C LYS A 3 -38.23 -11.24 -0.55
N VAL A 4 -38.31 -12.34 -1.32
CA VAL A 4 -37.40 -13.48 -1.18
C VAL A 4 -35.99 -13.07 -1.63
N LEU A 5 -35.89 -12.28 -2.70
CA LEU A 5 -34.62 -11.76 -3.20
C LEU A 5 -33.97 -10.81 -2.17
N GLU A 6 -34.77 -9.95 -1.54
CA GLU A 6 -34.29 -9.05 -0.49
C GLU A 6 -33.77 -9.80 0.75
N ILE A 7 -34.44 -10.89 1.14
CA ILE A 7 -34.00 -11.77 2.23
C ILE A 7 -32.68 -12.45 1.86
N ILE A 8 -32.56 -12.96 0.63
CA ILE A 8 -31.32 -13.58 0.14
C ILE A 8 -30.17 -12.58 0.18
N PHE A 9 -30.37 -11.35 -0.31
CA PHE A 9 -29.33 -10.31 -0.28
C PHE A 9 -28.92 -9.94 1.16
N ARG A 10 -29.87 -9.87 2.09
CA ARG A 10 -29.56 -9.62 3.51
C ARG A 10 -28.76 -10.73 4.17
N ILE A 11 -29.09 -12.00 3.86
CA ILE A 11 -28.34 -13.16 4.37
C ILE A 11 -26.92 -13.16 3.80
N LEU A 12 -26.77 -12.94 2.49
CA LEU A 12 -25.46 -12.85 1.83
C LEU A 12 -24.62 -11.70 2.39
N TYR A 13 -25.23 -10.54 2.59
CA TYR A 13 -24.57 -9.37 3.17
C TYR A 13 -24.13 -9.61 4.63
N TYR A 14 -24.96 -10.28 5.43
CA TYR A 14 -24.63 -10.63 6.81
C TYR A 14 -23.48 -11.65 6.91
N ILE A 15 -23.49 -12.69 6.08
CA ILE A 15 -22.40 -13.67 6.00
C ILE A 15 -21.08 -12.98 5.60
N PHE A 16 -21.14 -12.06 4.63
CA PHE A 16 -20.00 -11.27 4.19
C PHE A 16 -19.40 -10.40 5.31
N ILE A 17 -20.24 -9.71 6.10
CA ILE A 17 -19.80 -8.91 7.24
C ILE A 17 -19.14 -9.78 8.33
N VAL A 18 -19.74 -10.92 8.67
CA VAL A 18 -19.21 -11.82 9.71
C VAL A 18 -17.85 -12.39 9.29
N MET A 19 -17.65 -12.71 8.00
CA MET A 19 -16.36 -13.18 7.48
C MET A 19 -15.25 -12.12 7.55
N ILE A 20 -15.59 -10.84 7.33
CA ILE A 20 -14.63 -9.73 7.47
C ILE A 20 -14.19 -9.58 8.93
N ILE A 21 -15.14 -9.63 9.87
CA ILE A 21 -14.85 -9.49 11.30
C ILE A 21 -14.00 -10.67 11.80
N GLN A 22 -14.29 -11.90 11.37
CA GLN A 22 -13.48 -13.08 11.69
C GLN A 22 -12.06 -13.01 11.09
N SER A 23 -11.87 -12.34 9.95
CA SER A 23 -10.55 -12.14 9.33
C SER A 23 -9.67 -11.19 10.13
N ILE A 24 -10.24 -10.19 10.81
CA ILE A 24 -9.48 -9.23 11.61
C ILE A 24 -9.01 -9.87 12.93
N PHE A 25 -9.84 -10.73 13.54
CA PHE A 25 -9.55 -11.29 14.87
C PHE A 25 -8.70 -12.57 14.85
N ARG A 26 -8.53 -13.24 13.71
CA ARG A 26 -7.72 -14.47 13.59
C ARG A 26 -6.24 -14.20 13.26
N THR A 27 -5.61 -13.28 13.97
CA THR A 27 -4.14 -13.10 13.95
C THR A 27 -3.60 -13.17 15.37
N GLY A 28 -3.52 -14.39 15.88
CA GLY A 28 -2.94 -14.67 17.19
C GLY A 28 -2.43 -16.11 17.23
N ARG A 29 -1.24 -16.34 16.67
CA ARG A 29 -0.32 -17.46 17.00
C ARG A 29 0.89 -17.49 16.07
N ARG A 30 2.07 -17.17 16.63
CA ARG A 30 3.37 -17.85 16.46
C ARG A 30 4.45 -16.95 17.08
N SER A 31 4.83 -17.19 18.33
CA SER A 31 5.86 -18.12 18.80
C SER A 31 7.27 -17.73 18.39
N ASN A 32 8.08 -17.54 19.43
CA ASN A 32 9.49 -17.18 19.45
C ASN A 32 10.36 -18.17 18.67
N ASN A 33 11.45 -17.65 18.10
CA ASN A 33 12.78 -18.25 18.24
C ASN A 33 13.80 -17.12 18.23
N ARG A 34 14.25 -16.79 19.45
CA ARG A 34 15.52 -16.10 19.68
C ARG A 34 16.58 -17.19 19.60
N GLU A 35 17.58 -16.99 18.76
CA GLU A 35 19.00 -17.22 19.05
C GLU A 35 19.78 -16.87 17.77
N ARG A 36 20.54 -15.77 17.88
CA ARG A 36 21.71 -15.51 17.03
C ARG A 36 22.86 -16.16 17.77
N ASP A 37 23.70 -16.91 17.06
CA ASP A 37 25.10 -17.05 17.43
C ASP A 37 25.96 -16.88 16.17
N ASP A 38 26.81 -15.86 16.28
CA ASP A 38 28.04 -15.50 15.60
C ASP A 38 28.63 -16.41 14.52
N GLN A 39 29.08 -15.76 13.43
CA GLN A 39 30.49 -15.86 13.02
C GLN A 39 30.92 -14.71 12.10
N ARG A 40 31.94 -13.98 12.58
CA ARG A 40 32.86 -13.08 11.87
C ARG A 40 33.29 -13.61 10.50
N SER A 41 33.49 -12.71 9.54
CA SER A 41 34.82 -12.53 8.94
C SER A 41 34.90 -11.22 8.14
N ASN A 42 36.08 -10.61 8.22
CA ASN A 42 36.52 -9.43 7.50
C ASN A 42 36.59 -9.70 5.99
N PHE A 43 36.18 -8.74 5.15
CA PHE A 43 36.83 -8.55 3.86
C PHE A 43 36.71 -7.12 3.34
N SER A 44 37.72 -6.77 2.56
CA SER A 44 38.30 -5.45 2.31
C SER A 44 37.46 -4.47 1.50
N ASN A 45 37.90 -3.20 1.57
CA ASN A 45 37.57 -2.10 0.66
C ASN A 45 37.48 -2.55 -0.80
N ASP A 46 36.36 -2.22 -1.45
CA ASP A 46 36.35 -1.83 -2.85
C ASP A 46 35.37 -0.67 -3.04
N GLN A 47 35.96 0.50 -3.29
CA GLN A 47 35.26 1.63 -3.86
C GLN A 47 34.93 1.30 -5.31
N HIS A 48 33.65 1.14 -5.62
CA HIS A 48 33.13 1.36 -6.96
C HIS A 48 31.95 2.33 -6.87
N GLN A 49 32.25 3.59 -7.17
CA GLN A 49 31.27 4.57 -7.60
C GLN A 49 30.73 4.13 -8.96
N GLN A 50 29.44 3.82 -9.02
CA GLN A 50 28.68 3.96 -10.25
C GLN A 50 27.28 4.48 -9.92
N SER A 51 27.11 5.73 -10.30
CA SER A 51 25.96 6.59 -10.16
C SER A 51 24.67 5.92 -10.62
N SER A 52 23.62 5.93 -9.80
CA SER A 52 22.21 5.80 -10.24
C SER A 52 21.26 6.20 -9.12
N SER A 53 20.97 7.51 -9.03
CA SER A 53 19.65 8.07 -8.67
C SER A 53 18.89 7.49 -7.47
N ASP A 54 19.53 7.34 -6.31
CA ASP A 54 18.86 6.91 -5.05
C ASP A 54 19.01 7.92 -3.88
N ASP A 55 19.44 9.16 -4.16
CA ASP A 55 19.70 10.19 -3.13
C ASP A 55 18.54 11.19 -2.96
N TYR A 56 17.35 10.72 -2.55
CA TYR A 56 16.24 11.63 -2.19
C TYR A 56 15.76 11.55 -0.74
N TYR A 57 16.41 10.74 0.12
CA TYR A 57 16.04 10.64 1.53
C TYR A 57 17.25 10.68 2.46
N SER A 58 17.96 11.80 2.43
CA SER A 58 19.02 12.11 3.38
C SER A 58 18.93 13.57 3.79
N ASN A 59 17.92 13.93 4.58
CA ASN A 59 17.90 15.14 5.42
C ASN A 59 17.03 14.85 6.65
N GLU A 60 17.66 14.25 7.65
CA GLU A 60 17.12 14.21 9.01
C GLU A 60 17.03 15.64 9.52
N GLN A 61 15.84 16.04 9.98
CA GLN A 61 15.52 16.65 11.29
C GLN A 61 14.16 17.36 11.15
N GLN A 62 13.12 16.76 11.75
CA GLN A 62 11.75 17.28 11.92
C GLN A 62 10.93 17.55 10.64
N PHE A 63 10.67 16.51 9.86
CA PHE A 63 9.57 16.53 8.87
C PHE A 63 8.26 16.08 9.53
N ASN A 64 7.19 16.85 9.34
CA ASN A 64 5.85 16.53 9.80
C ASN A 64 5.43 15.12 9.33
N GLN A 65 4.77 14.34 10.19
CA GLN A 65 4.29 12.99 9.86
C GLN A 65 3.41 12.98 8.59
N GLU A 66 2.70 14.10 8.34
CA GLU A 66 1.88 14.33 7.13
C GLU A 66 2.68 14.38 5.82
N GLU A 67 3.90 14.90 5.85
CA GLU A 67 4.71 15.03 4.65
C GLU A 67 5.36 13.70 4.28
N LYS A 68 5.75 12.92 5.30
CA LYS A 68 6.25 11.56 5.12
C LYS A 68 5.20 10.64 4.49
N SER A 69 3.95 10.71 4.95
CA SER A 69 2.86 9.90 4.39
C SER A 69 2.56 10.27 2.93
N LEU A 70 2.63 11.57 2.60
CA LEU A 70 2.43 12.06 1.24
C LEU A 70 3.50 11.56 0.28
N ILE A 71 4.79 11.67 0.63
CA ILE A 71 5.85 11.19 -0.26
C ILE A 71 5.78 9.66 -0.41
N GLN A 72 5.42 8.94 0.65
CA GLN A 72 5.18 7.49 0.57
C GLN A 72 4.01 7.17 -0.39
N ALA A 73 2.94 7.96 -0.40
CA ALA A 73 1.84 7.80 -1.34
C ALA A 73 2.29 7.97 -2.80
N TYR A 74 3.09 9.01 -3.10
CA TYR A 74 3.66 9.22 -4.42
C TYR A 74 4.55 8.04 -4.86
N LYS A 75 5.34 7.50 -3.93
CA LYS A 75 6.19 6.33 -4.16
C LYS A 75 5.37 5.05 -4.42
N ILE A 76 4.29 4.82 -3.67
CA ILE A 76 3.38 3.66 -3.87
C ILE A 76 2.73 3.72 -5.26
N MET A 77 2.31 4.90 -5.69
CA MET A 77 1.75 5.07 -7.04
C MET A 77 2.82 5.06 -8.15
N GLY A 78 4.10 5.16 -7.80
CA GLY A 78 5.21 5.22 -8.76
C GLY A 78 5.18 6.47 -9.62
N VAL A 79 4.74 7.61 -9.06
CA VAL A 79 4.68 8.89 -9.76
C VAL A 79 5.48 9.95 -9.04
N SER A 80 6.00 10.92 -9.79
CA SER A 80 6.70 12.06 -9.22
C SER A 80 5.78 12.92 -8.35
N THR A 81 6.33 13.57 -7.32
CA THR A 81 5.62 14.59 -6.53
C THR A 81 5.16 15.78 -7.38
N SER A 82 5.84 16.02 -8.50
CA SER A 82 5.51 17.03 -9.52
C SER A 82 4.48 16.57 -10.56
N ALA A 83 3.98 15.34 -10.50
CA ALA A 83 3.04 14.79 -11.48
C ALA A 83 1.73 15.59 -11.52
N THR A 84 1.09 15.72 -12.69
CA THR A 84 -0.21 16.41 -12.78
C THR A 84 -1.34 15.53 -12.24
N ASP A 85 -2.50 16.12 -11.91
CA ASP A 85 -3.69 15.35 -11.52
C ASP A 85 -4.11 14.35 -12.60
N ALA A 86 -3.92 14.73 -13.87
CA ALA A 86 -4.19 13.86 -15.01
C ALA A 86 -3.26 12.63 -15.01
N ASP A 87 -1.98 12.80 -14.69
CA ASP A 87 -0.99 11.73 -14.62
C ASP A 87 -1.27 10.79 -13.44
N ILE A 88 -1.59 11.34 -12.27
CA ILE A 88 -1.98 10.58 -11.09
C ILE A 88 -3.21 9.73 -11.39
N LYS A 89 -4.25 10.32 -11.98
CA LYS A 89 -5.47 9.61 -12.36
C LYS A 89 -5.23 8.56 -13.45
N LYS A 90 -4.34 8.83 -14.40
CA LYS A 90 -3.93 7.85 -15.43
C LYS A 90 -3.25 6.65 -14.79
N LYS A 91 -2.27 6.89 -13.92
CA LYS A 91 -1.53 5.83 -13.22
C LYS A 91 -2.40 5.01 -12.29
N TYR A 92 -3.31 5.66 -11.57
CA TYR A 92 -4.32 4.97 -10.76
C TYR A 92 -5.13 3.96 -11.60
N ARG A 93 -5.63 4.36 -12.77
CA ARG A 93 -6.40 3.46 -13.65
C ARG A 93 -5.58 2.29 -14.18
N GLU A 94 -4.31 2.53 -14.53
CA GLU A 94 -3.38 1.48 -14.97
C GLU A 94 -3.14 0.45 -13.86
N LEU A 95 -2.86 0.91 -12.64
CA LEU A 95 -2.62 0.06 -11.47
C LEU A 95 -3.90 -0.66 -11.03
N ALA A 96 -5.05 0.01 -11.06
CA ALA A 96 -6.33 -0.57 -10.74
C ALA A 96 -6.66 -1.73 -11.68
N LYS A 97 -6.46 -1.57 -12.99
CA LYS A 97 -6.66 -2.68 -13.95
C LYS A 97 -5.69 -3.84 -13.70
N LYS A 98 -4.46 -3.57 -13.27
CA LYS A 98 -3.43 -4.58 -13.00
C LYS A 98 -3.69 -5.41 -11.75
N TYR A 99 -4.24 -4.78 -10.71
CA TYR A 99 -4.50 -5.42 -9.41
C TYR A 99 -6.00 -5.64 -9.14
N HIS A 100 -6.86 -5.50 -10.15
CA HIS A 100 -8.29 -5.73 -10.01
C HIS A 100 -8.54 -7.19 -9.64
N PRO A 101 -9.45 -7.51 -8.69
CA PRO A 101 -9.71 -8.89 -8.29
C PRO A 101 -10.17 -9.80 -9.43
N ASP A 102 -10.82 -9.23 -10.45
CA ASP A 102 -11.23 -9.93 -11.68
C ASP A 102 -10.04 -10.37 -12.55
N VAL A 103 -8.91 -9.64 -12.49
CA VAL A 103 -7.69 -9.94 -13.26
C VAL A 103 -6.67 -10.69 -12.40
N ASN A 104 -6.58 -10.35 -11.12
CA ASN A 104 -5.65 -10.93 -10.15
C ASN A 104 -6.30 -11.03 -8.76
N GLY A 105 -6.85 -12.20 -8.45
CA GLY A 105 -7.50 -12.50 -7.17
C GLY A 105 -6.56 -12.89 -6.03
N SER A 106 -5.25 -12.65 -6.15
CA SER A 106 -4.29 -12.97 -5.08
C SER A 106 -4.44 -12.03 -3.88
N LYS A 107 -4.12 -12.54 -2.68
CA LYS A 107 -4.09 -11.71 -1.46
C LYS A 107 -3.11 -10.55 -1.57
N GLU A 108 -2.03 -10.74 -2.33
CA GLU A 108 -1.04 -9.69 -2.60
C GLU A 108 -1.60 -8.59 -3.49
N ALA A 109 -2.37 -8.93 -4.53
CA ALA A 109 -3.03 -7.94 -5.39
C ALA A 109 -4.06 -7.13 -4.60
N GLN A 110 -4.84 -7.78 -3.73
CA GLN A 110 -5.76 -7.08 -2.84
C GLN A 110 -5.05 -6.09 -1.92
N LYS A 111 -3.92 -6.50 -1.31
CA LYS A 111 -3.11 -5.62 -0.46
C LYS A 111 -2.57 -4.43 -1.25
N LYS A 112 -1.99 -4.67 -2.42
CA LYS A 112 -1.47 -3.60 -3.30
C LYS A 112 -2.57 -2.66 -3.75
N MET A 113 -3.73 -3.17 -4.15
CA MET A 113 -4.88 -2.34 -4.53
C MET A 113 -5.31 -1.42 -3.39
N SER A 114 -5.36 -1.93 -2.15
CA SER A 114 -5.66 -1.13 -0.97
C SER A 114 -4.63 -0.02 -0.75
N GLU A 115 -3.33 -0.34 -0.85
CA GLU A 115 -2.25 0.65 -0.76
C GLU A 115 -2.35 1.74 -1.84
N ILE A 116 -2.69 1.36 -3.08
CA ILE A 116 -2.88 2.28 -4.20
C ILE A 116 -4.07 3.22 -3.97
N ASN A 117 -5.20 2.68 -3.49
CA ASN A 117 -6.38 3.49 -3.18
C ASN A 117 -6.07 4.52 -2.08
N ASN A 118 -5.48 4.07 -0.97
CA ASN A 118 -5.11 4.97 0.13
C ASN A 118 -4.12 6.05 -0.33
N ALA A 119 -3.15 5.70 -1.16
CA ALA A 119 -2.18 6.65 -1.70
C ALA A 119 -2.85 7.70 -2.60
N TYR A 120 -3.76 7.27 -3.49
CA TYR A 120 -4.51 8.16 -4.37
C TYR A 120 -5.39 9.13 -3.58
N ASP A 121 -6.10 8.63 -2.57
CA ASP A 121 -6.99 9.43 -1.73
C ASP A 121 -6.20 10.49 -0.97
N LEU A 122 -5.07 10.11 -0.35
CA LEU A 122 -4.23 11.02 0.42
C LEU A 122 -3.62 12.13 -0.45
N ILE A 123 -3.17 11.79 -1.67
CA ILE A 123 -2.66 12.78 -2.63
C ILE A 123 -3.78 13.73 -3.08
N THR A 124 -4.94 13.17 -3.42
CA THR A 124 -6.10 13.94 -3.88
C THR A 124 -6.58 14.89 -2.78
N GLU A 125 -6.67 14.43 -1.54
CA GLU A 125 -7.05 15.22 -0.38
C GLU A 125 -6.07 16.38 -0.17
N LYS A 126 -4.76 16.11 -0.18
CA LYS A 126 -3.76 17.16 0.01
C LYS A 126 -3.79 18.21 -1.09
N ARG A 127 -4.11 17.82 -2.33
CA ARG A 127 -4.27 18.75 -3.47
C ARG A 127 -5.58 19.53 -3.40
N LYS A 128 -6.65 18.89 -2.92
CA LYS A 128 -7.99 19.50 -2.84
C LYS A 128 -8.08 20.61 -1.80
N ILE A 129 -7.26 20.59 -0.75
CA ILE A 129 -7.22 21.64 0.30
C ILE A 129 -6.74 23.00 -0.24
N LYS A 130 -6.23 23.08 -1.49
CA LYS A 130 -5.65 24.31 -2.05
C LYS A 130 -6.61 25.26 -2.80
N HIS A 131 -7.93 25.02 -2.76
CA HIS A 131 -8.93 25.90 -3.40
C HIS A 131 -9.86 26.57 -2.41
#